data_AF-A0A7Y6I2E3-F1
#
_entry.id   AF-A0A7Y6I2E3-F1
#
_cell.length_a   1.000
_cell.length_b   1.000
_cell.length_c   1.000
_cell.angle_alpha   90.00
_cell.angle_beta   90.00
_cell.angle_gamma   90.00
#
_symmetry.space_group_name_H-M   'P 1'
#
loop_
_entity.id
_entity.type
_entity.pdbx_description
1 polymer ?
#
loop_
_entity_poly.entity_id
_entity_poly.type
_entity_poly.pdbx_seq_one_letter_code
_entity_poly.pdbx_strand_id
1 'polypeptide(L)'
;MPGGTAQGPGGGVSGRAGEGPEGGVSGRTGGGAGGERPGWTGEGPRVVDVCCGSGGDLLALARAGCLVDAVDTDPLTVAVARANAEALGLAERVTVRVADAASVSPEDYDVLFADPARRTARGRTFDPMAYSPPWPVVLDLLARAPLACLKVAPGIPYEFIPEGAEAEWVSYKGEVKEASLWTSPGAAREAGLVRLATLLPGGHVLRDTGAVAPTGPLGRYVYEPDGAAIRAHLVGEVAELVGGRLADPMIAYITGDDPVDTPWAARYEVEEALPFSLKRLRAALRDRKIGNVTIKKRASAVDIERLRSDLRLSGTESAVVILTRIMDKPAALICRPASPA
;
A
#
# COMPACT_ATOMS: atom_id res chain seq x y z
N MET A 1 -12.56 -50.02 -63.87
CA MET A 1 -13.31 -49.04 -64.67
C MET A 1 -13.00 -47.65 -64.11
N PRO A 2 -12.72 -46.65 -64.96
CA PRO A 2 -11.52 -45.81 -64.83
C PRO A 2 -11.80 -44.32 -64.55
N GLY A 3 -10.70 -43.57 -64.33
CA GLY A 3 -10.57 -42.10 -64.45
C GLY A 3 -9.77 -41.53 -63.28
N GLY A 4 -8.44 -41.32 -63.35
CA GLY A 4 -7.68 -40.44 -64.28
C GLY A 4 -7.50 -39.09 -63.55
N THR A 5 -6.34 -38.49 -63.30
CA THR A 5 -5.12 -38.24 -64.11
C THR A 5 -4.01 -37.76 -63.14
N ALA A 6 -2.82 -38.35 -63.08
CA ALA A 6 -1.60 -38.06 -63.86
C ALA A 6 -1.08 -36.60 -63.79
N GLN A 7 0.06 -36.40 -63.10
CA GLN A 7 1.31 -35.93 -63.72
C GLN A 7 2.47 -35.92 -62.71
N GLY A 8 3.58 -36.54 -63.14
CA GLY A 8 4.87 -36.60 -62.45
C GLY A 8 5.86 -35.53 -62.95
N PRO A 9 7.18 -35.71 -62.72
CA PRO A 9 8.04 -34.66 -62.19
C PRO A 9 9.11 -34.16 -63.18
N GLY A 10 9.76 -33.04 -62.85
CA GLY A 10 10.95 -32.55 -63.54
C GLY A 10 11.70 -31.54 -62.68
N GLY A 11 12.93 -31.90 -62.27
CA GLY A 11 13.81 -31.07 -61.46
C GLY A 11 14.63 -30.05 -62.25
N GLY A 12 15.56 -29.38 -61.56
CA GLY A 12 16.70 -28.71 -62.19
C GLY A 12 16.98 -27.28 -61.72
N VAL A 13 17.91 -27.19 -60.79
CA VAL A 13 18.57 -26.03 -60.16
C VAL A 13 19.10 -24.95 -61.13
N SER A 14 18.89 -23.67 -60.79
CA SER A 14 19.83 -22.53 -60.90
C SER A 14 19.25 -21.39 -60.04
N GLY A 15 19.92 -20.59 -59.21
CA GLY A 15 21.32 -20.25 -59.00
C GLY A 15 21.47 -18.72 -59.03
N ARG A 16 21.45 -18.05 -57.86
CA ARG A 16 21.98 -16.69 -57.50
C ARG A 16 21.26 -16.18 -56.23
N ALA A 17 21.92 -16.02 -55.08
CA ALA A 17 22.80 -14.90 -54.65
C ALA A 17 22.01 -13.62 -54.28
N GLY A 18 22.24 -13.12 -53.05
CA GLY A 18 21.69 -11.87 -52.50
C GLY A 18 21.09 -12.10 -51.11
N GLU A 19 21.90 -12.06 -50.05
CA GLU A 19 22.06 -10.89 -49.16
C GLU A 19 20.87 -10.69 -48.20
N GLY A 20 21.11 -10.94 -46.91
CA GLY A 20 20.18 -10.64 -45.83
C GLY A 20 20.17 -9.14 -45.51
N PRO A 21 19.10 -8.62 -44.87
CA PRO A 21 19.10 -7.23 -44.43
C PRO A 21 19.64 -7.14 -43.01
N GLU A 22 20.83 -6.55 -42.88
CA GLU A 22 21.19 -5.68 -41.77
C GLU A 22 20.57 -4.29 -42.00
N GLY A 23 20.25 -3.58 -40.91
CA GLY A 23 19.93 -2.15 -40.90
C GLY A 23 18.42 -1.84 -40.85
N GLY A 24 17.92 -1.00 -39.94
CA GLY A 24 18.60 -0.17 -38.98
C GLY A 24 17.63 0.37 -37.93
N VAL A 25 18.19 0.62 -36.75
CA VAL A 25 17.61 1.46 -35.71
C VAL A 25 17.48 2.86 -36.29
N SER A 26 16.26 3.25 -36.67
CA SER A 26 15.98 4.63 -37.07
C SER A 26 15.69 5.45 -35.83
N GLY A 27 16.58 6.39 -35.56
CA GLY A 27 16.42 7.40 -34.53
C GLY A 27 15.15 8.20 -34.75
N ARG A 28 14.40 8.41 -33.66
CA ARG A 28 13.55 9.58 -33.53
C ARG A 28 14.22 10.54 -32.55
N THR A 29 14.98 11.45 -33.13
CA THR A 29 15.26 12.76 -32.56
C THR A 29 13.94 13.51 -32.42
N GLY A 30 13.29 13.38 -31.27
CA GLY A 30 12.22 14.28 -30.84
C GLY A 30 12.85 15.51 -30.21
N GLY A 31 13.13 16.53 -31.01
CA GLY A 31 13.47 17.85 -30.51
C GLY A 31 12.27 18.45 -29.78
N GLY A 32 12.25 18.31 -28.46
CA GLY A 32 11.42 19.15 -27.60
C GLY A 32 12.06 20.53 -27.54
N ALA A 33 11.29 21.56 -27.87
CA ALA A 33 11.71 22.95 -27.75
C ALA A 33 12.15 23.23 -26.31
N GLY A 34 13.46 23.42 -26.12
CA GLY A 34 14.03 23.87 -24.87
C GLY A 34 13.58 25.29 -24.57
N GLY A 35 12.64 25.42 -23.65
CA GLY A 35 12.56 26.62 -22.82
C GLY A 35 13.52 26.43 -21.66
N GLU A 36 14.61 27.19 -21.62
CA GLU A 36 15.48 27.27 -20.45
C GLU A 36 14.62 27.66 -19.23
N ARG A 37 14.39 26.71 -18.31
CA ARG A 37 13.89 27.00 -16.96
C ARG A 37 15.12 27.05 -16.06
N PRO A 38 15.36 28.14 -15.30
CA PRO A 38 16.57 28.27 -14.51
C PRO A 38 16.56 27.29 -13.33
N GLY A 39 17.74 26.75 -12.97
CA GLY A 39 18.06 26.53 -11.56
C GLY A 39 18.53 25.15 -11.09
N TRP A 40 18.69 24.14 -11.94
CA TRP A 40 19.27 22.86 -11.49
C TRP A 40 20.70 22.68 -11.96
N THR A 41 21.54 22.14 -11.07
CA THR A 41 22.86 21.62 -11.43
C THR A 41 22.89 20.12 -11.16
N GLY A 42 22.82 19.29 -12.21
CA GLY A 42 22.99 17.83 -12.09
C GLY A 42 22.10 16.98 -13.00
N GLU A 43 22.28 15.67 -12.91
CA GLU A 43 21.48 14.65 -13.59
C GLU A 43 20.48 14.02 -12.61
N GLY A 44 19.33 13.56 -13.12
CA GLY A 44 18.31 12.84 -12.37
C GLY A 44 16.92 12.97 -12.98
N PRO A 45 15.95 12.12 -12.59
CA PRO A 45 14.56 12.26 -13.01
C PRO A 45 13.99 13.61 -12.58
N ARG A 46 13.25 14.25 -13.47
CA ARG A 46 12.54 15.49 -13.22
C ARG A 46 11.19 15.17 -12.59
N VAL A 47 10.99 15.61 -11.37
CA VAL A 47 9.77 15.38 -10.61
C VAL A 47 9.06 16.71 -10.39
N VAL A 48 7.74 16.71 -10.51
CA VAL A 48 6.91 17.82 -10.05
C VAL A 48 6.08 17.44 -8.84
N ASP A 49 6.23 18.15 -7.74
CA ASP A 49 5.40 18.03 -6.53
C ASP A 49 4.33 19.12 -6.53
N VAL A 50 3.06 18.73 -6.70
CA VAL A 50 1.96 19.69 -6.94
C VAL A 50 1.25 20.18 -5.68
N CYS A 51 1.69 19.76 -4.50
CA CYS A 51 1.16 20.25 -3.22
C CYS A 51 2.19 19.97 -2.12
N CYS A 52 3.36 20.60 -2.23
CA CYS A 52 4.56 20.15 -1.51
C CYS A 52 4.52 20.37 0.00
N GLY A 53 3.59 21.19 0.50
CA GLY A 53 3.54 21.53 1.91
C GLY A 53 4.89 22.09 2.40
N SER A 54 5.26 21.76 3.64
CA SER A 54 6.55 22.13 4.22
C SER A 54 7.76 21.40 3.60
N GLY A 55 7.55 20.56 2.58
CA GLY A 55 8.59 19.90 1.80
C GLY A 55 9.01 18.50 2.26
N GLY A 56 8.22 17.79 3.08
CA GLY A 56 8.60 16.46 3.57
C GLY A 56 8.98 15.47 2.46
N ASP A 57 8.05 15.21 1.54
CA ASP A 57 8.25 14.29 0.41
C ASP A 57 9.17 14.90 -0.66
N LEU A 58 9.03 16.20 -0.95
CA LEU A 58 9.95 17.00 -1.77
C LEU A 58 11.43 16.78 -1.42
N LEU A 59 11.79 16.91 -0.14
CA LEU A 59 13.16 16.78 0.33
C LEU A 59 13.63 15.33 0.28
N ALA A 60 12.73 14.36 0.48
CA ALA A 60 13.04 12.95 0.32
C ALA A 60 13.36 12.60 -1.14
N LEU A 61 12.55 13.10 -2.09
CA LEU A 61 12.80 12.95 -3.53
C LEU A 61 14.13 13.56 -3.95
N ALA A 62 14.43 14.79 -3.48
CA ALA A 62 15.71 15.44 -3.78
C ALA A 62 16.91 14.66 -3.22
N ARG A 63 16.80 14.09 -2.01
CA ARG A 63 17.83 13.21 -1.43
C ARG A 63 18.03 11.91 -2.21
N ALA A 64 16.97 11.41 -2.85
CA ALA A 64 17.03 10.25 -3.73
C ALA A 64 17.68 10.56 -5.09
N GLY A 65 18.05 11.83 -5.36
CA GLY A 65 18.73 12.23 -6.59
C GLY A 65 17.81 12.84 -7.65
N CYS A 66 16.52 13.07 -7.35
CA CYS A 66 15.61 13.74 -8.26
C CYS A 66 15.92 15.25 -8.37
N LEU A 67 15.50 15.83 -9.49
CA LEU A 67 15.41 17.28 -9.69
C LEU A 67 13.94 17.66 -9.53
N VAL A 68 13.60 18.44 -8.49
CA VAL A 68 12.21 18.62 -8.08
C VAL A 68 11.76 20.06 -8.27
N ASP A 69 10.71 20.25 -9.08
CA ASP A 69 9.91 21.46 -9.10
C ASP A 69 8.71 21.26 -8.18
N ALA A 70 8.51 22.17 -7.23
CA ALA A 70 7.46 22.06 -6.22
C ALA A 70 6.56 23.29 -6.23
N VAL A 71 5.26 23.07 -6.05
CA VAL A 71 4.28 24.15 -5.91
C VAL A 71 3.42 23.97 -4.66
N ASP A 72 3.08 25.08 -4.04
CA ASP A 72 2.02 25.17 -3.03
C ASP A 72 1.29 26.51 -3.17
N THR A 73 0.04 26.57 -2.75
CA THR A 73 -0.78 27.80 -2.82
C THR A 73 -0.51 28.74 -1.66
N ASP A 74 0.01 28.23 -0.53
CA ASP A 74 0.33 29.04 0.64
C ASP A 74 1.76 29.59 0.58
N PRO A 75 1.95 30.92 0.47
CA PRO A 75 3.27 31.54 0.45
C PRO A 75 4.13 31.24 1.68
N LEU A 76 3.51 31.05 2.86
CA LEU A 76 4.24 30.74 4.09
C LEU A 76 4.81 29.33 4.03
N THR A 77 3.99 28.37 3.59
CA THR A 77 4.38 26.99 3.36
C THR A 77 5.52 26.88 2.34
N VAL A 78 5.43 27.63 1.23
CA VAL A 78 6.53 27.72 0.24
C VAL A 78 7.81 28.27 0.86
N ALA A 79 7.73 29.33 1.67
CA ALA A 79 8.90 29.90 2.34
C ALA A 79 9.57 28.89 3.28
N VAL A 80 8.77 28.11 4.02
CA VAL A 80 9.27 27.03 4.90
C VAL A 80 9.94 25.92 4.09
N ALA A 81 9.32 25.46 3.00
CA ALA A 81 9.89 24.41 2.15
C ALA A 81 11.25 24.82 1.57
N ARG A 82 11.40 26.08 1.11
CA ARG A 82 12.68 26.63 0.64
C ARG A 82 13.72 26.66 1.75
N ALA A 83 13.37 27.20 2.93
CA ALA A 83 14.28 27.24 4.07
C ALA A 83 14.73 25.83 4.50
N ASN A 84 13.84 24.84 4.45
CA ASN A 84 14.18 23.44 4.73
C ASN A 84 15.14 22.87 3.68
N ALA A 85 14.94 23.16 2.39
CA ALA A 85 15.84 22.72 1.33
C ALA A 85 17.25 23.32 1.48
N GLU A 86 17.34 24.62 1.77
CA GLU A 86 18.60 25.31 2.07
C GLU A 86 19.31 24.71 3.29
N ALA A 87 18.59 24.58 4.42
CA ALA A 87 19.15 24.04 5.67
C ALA A 87 19.68 22.60 5.52
N LEU A 88 19.14 21.84 4.57
CA LEU A 88 19.54 20.46 4.30
C LEU A 88 20.53 20.33 3.13
N GLY A 89 20.98 21.44 2.53
CA GLY A 89 21.93 21.45 1.42
C GLY A 89 21.35 20.89 0.11
N LEU A 90 20.04 21.00 -0.09
CA LEU A 90 19.30 20.45 -1.24
C LEU A 90 18.81 21.53 -2.21
N ALA A 91 19.15 22.81 -1.97
CA ALA A 91 18.66 23.94 -2.75
C ALA A 91 18.95 23.82 -4.27
N GLU A 92 20.11 23.27 -4.66
CA GLU A 92 20.50 23.09 -6.07
C GLU A 92 19.67 22.03 -6.83
N ARG A 93 18.84 21.26 -6.11
CA ARG A 93 17.98 20.20 -6.67
C ARG A 93 16.50 20.52 -6.57
N VAL A 94 16.14 21.63 -5.93
CA VAL A 94 14.76 21.94 -5.55
C VAL A 94 14.40 23.37 -5.93
N THR A 95 13.37 23.51 -6.75
CA THR A 95 12.75 24.80 -7.05
C THR A 95 11.33 24.81 -6.49
N VAL A 96 11.06 25.61 -5.44
CA VAL A 96 9.71 25.75 -4.88
C VAL A 96 9.11 27.08 -5.31
N ARG A 97 7.84 27.13 -5.74
CA ARG A 97 7.14 28.37 -6.12
C ARG A 97 5.70 28.41 -5.59
N VAL A 98 5.18 29.61 -5.40
CA VAL A 98 3.75 29.80 -5.08
C VAL A 98 2.96 29.63 -6.37
N ALA A 99 2.14 28.59 -6.46
CA ALA A 99 1.27 28.33 -7.60
C ALA A 99 0.17 27.33 -7.23
N ASP A 100 -0.92 27.35 -8.00
CA ASP A 100 -1.98 26.35 -7.89
C ASP A 100 -1.59 25.07 -8.64
N ALA A 101 -1.87 23.90 -8.05
CA ALA A 101 -1.64 22.60 -8.65
C ALA A 101 -2.24 22.49 -10.07
N ALA A 102 -3.43 23.05 -10.29
CA ALA A 102 -4.13 23.00 -11.57
C ALA A 102 -3.42 23.79 -12.69
N SER A 103 -2.51 24.70 -12.33
CA SER A 103 -1.71 25.46 -13.31
C SER A 103 -0.47 24.72 -13.81
N VAL A 104 -0.17 23.55 -13.25
CA VAL A 104 1.00 22.74 -13.61
C VAL A 104 0.72 21.93 -14.88
N SER A 105 1.71 21.89 -15.77
CA SER A 105 1.80 20.96 -16.90
C SER A 105 2.65 19.74 -16.48
N PRO A 106 2.04 18.67 -15.93
CA PRO A 106 2.79 17.48 -15.52
C PRO A 106 3.44 16.73 -16.67
N GLU A 107 2.94 16.91 -17.89
CA GLU A 107 3.54 16.38 -19.13
C GLU A 107 4.97 16.88 -19.41
N ASP A 108 5.40 17.97 -18.75
CA ASP A 108 6.75 18.52 -18.88
C ASP A 108 7.80 17.80 -18.01
N TYR A 109 7.39 16.82 -17.20
CA TYR A 109 8.21 16.13 -16.19
C TYR A 109 8.18 14.61 -16.39
N ASP A 110 9.16 13.92 -15.81
CA ASP A 110 9.21 12.46 -15.85
C ASP A 110 8.19 11.84 -14.88
N VAL A 111 8.00 12.50 -13.72
CA VAL A 111 7.07 12.02 -12.67
C VAL A 111 6.30 13.18 -12.04
N LEU A 112 4.99 13.00 -11.84
CA LEU A 112 4.18 13.82 -10.95
C LEU A 112 4.08 13.16 -9.56
N PHE A 113 4.33 13.91 -8.51
CA PHE A 113 4.01 13.54 -7.13
C PHE A 113 2.91 14.44 -6.56
N ALA A 114 1.99 13.85 -5.79
CA ALA A 114 0.97 14.59 -5.05
C ALA A 114 0.70 13.94 -3.68
N ASP A 115 0.61 14.75 -2.63
CA ASP A 115 0.02 14.39 -1.32
C ASP A 115 -1.03 15.44 -0.91
N PRO A 116 -2.26 15.39 -1.46
CA PRO A 116 -3.28 16.39 -1.20
C PRO A 116 -3.59 16.52 0.29
N ALA A 117 -3.67 17.77 0.76
CA ALA A 117 -3.98 18.09 2.13
C ALA A 117 -5.40 17.61 2.49
N ARG A 118 -5.51 16.93 3.64
CA ARG A 118 -6.76 16.32 4.13
C ARG A 118 -7.33 17.06 5.34
N ARG A 119 -6.91 18.31 5.53
CA ARG A 119 -7.35 19.17 6.64
C ARG A 119 -8.11 20.34 6.06
N THR A 120 -9.27 20.58 6.64
CA THR A 120 -10.08 21.78 6.40
C THR A 120 -10.06 22.64 7.67
N ALA A 121 -10.67 23.83 7.62
CA ALA A 121 -10.92 24.64 8.81
C ALA A 121 -11.72 23.89 9.91
N ARG A 122 -12.43 22.81 9.55
CA ARG A 122 -13.21 21.97 10.47
C ARG A 122 -12.42 20.78 11.03
N GLY A 123 -11.15 20.63 10.66
CA GLY A 123 -10.29 19.52 11.07
C GLY A 123 -10.03 18.51 9.96
N ARG A 124 -9.71 17.27 10.34
CA ARG A 124 -9.38 16.19 9.39
C ARG A 124 -10.64 15.73 8.64
N THR A 125 -10.54 15.66 7.32
CA THR A 125 -11.55 15.04 6.44
C THR A 125 -11.06 13.68 5.94
N PHE A 126 -12.00 12.80 5.65
CA PHE A 126 -11.78 11.52 4.98
C PHE A 126 -12.45 11.45 3.60
N ASP A 127 -13.18 12.51 3.22
CA ASP A 127 -13.78 12.66 1.90
C ASP A 127 -12.74 13.23 0.93
N PRO A 128 -12.29 12.48 -0.10
CA PRO A 128 -11.32 12.95 -1.08
C PRO A 128 -11.78 14.19 -1.84
N MET A 129 -13.10 14.42 -1.96
CA MET A 129 -13.64 15.62 -2.61
C MET A 129 -13.37 16.90 -1.80
N ALA A 130 -13.10 16.77 -0.51
CA ALA A 130 -12.77 17.88 0.40
C ALA A 130 -11.25 18.05 0.60
N TYR A 131 -10.42 17.36 -0.18
CA TYR A 131 -8.96 17.55 -0.16
C TYR A 131 -8.55 18.84 -0.88
N SER A 132 -7.30 19.23 -0.71
CA SER A 132 -6.67 20.33 -1.43
C SER A 132 -5.33 19.87 -2.01
N PRO A 133 -5.17 19.79 -3.35
CA PRO A 133 -6.21 20.00 -4.36
C PRO A 133 -7.37 18.98 -4.25
N PRO A 134 -8.59 19.32 -4.72
CA PRO A 134 -9.72 18.41 -4.68
C PRO A 134 -9.54 17.26 -5.67
N TRP A 135 -10.17 16.12 -5.38
CA TRP A 135 -9.99 14.88 -6.14
C TRP A 135 -10.08 15.02 -7.68
N PRO A 136 -11.04 15.76 -8.27
CA PRO A 136 -11.10 15.91 -9.73
C PRO A 136 -9.88 16.59 -10.35
N VAL A 137 -9.27 17.56 -9.63
CA VAL A 137 -8.04 18.23 -10.09
C VAL A 137 -6.87 17.26 -10.07
N VAL A 138 -6.78 16.43 -9.02
CA VAL A 138 -5.76 15.39 -8.93
C VAL A 138 -5.90 14.41 -10.10
N LEU A 139 -7.11 13.93 -10.38
CA LEU A 139 -7.34 13.00 -11.50
C LEU A 139 -6.97 13.59 -12.86
N ASP A 140 -7.24 14.88 -13.11
CA ASP A 140 -6.80 15.56 -14.34
C ASP A 140 -5.28 15.57 -14.47
N LEU A 141 -4.57 15.90 -13.38
CA LEU A 141 -3.10 15.89 -13.35
C LEU A 141 -2.53 14.50 -13.59
N LEU A 142 -3.08 13.46 -12.92
CA LEU A 142 -2.67 12.08 -13.12
C LEU A 142 -2.87 11.60 -14.56
N ALA A 143 -3.97 12.01 -15.21
CA ALA A 143 -4.28 11.61 -16.58
C ALA A 143 -3.32 12.20 -17.63
N ARG A 144 -2.69 13.35 -17.33
CA ARG A 144 -1.73 14.03 -18.21
C ARG A 144 -0.27 13.67 -17.91
N ALA A 145 0.04 13.25 -16.69
CA ALA A 145 1.38 12.90 -16.27
C ALA A 145 1.90 11.62 -16.97
N PRO A 146 3.17 11.54 -17.42
CA PRO A 146 3.75 10.30 -17.97
C PRO A 146 3.85 9.16 -16.95
N LEU A 147 4.18 9.50 -15.72
CA LEU A 147 4.12 8.65 -14.53
C LEU A 147 3.69 9.51 -13.36
N ALA A 148 2.90 8.96 -12.46
CA ALA A 148 2.48 9.69 -11.27
C ALA A 148 2.42 8.79 -10.04
N CYS A 149 2.74 9.39 -8.89
CA CYS A 149 2.57 8.81 -7.57
C CYS A 149 1.69 9.73 -6.73
N LEU A 150 0.52 9.22 -6.33
CA LEU A 150 -0.39 9.89 -5.44
C LEU A 150 -0.35 9.25 -4.06
N LYS A 151 0.07 10.01 -3.07
CA LYS A 151 0.05 9.62 -1.66
C LYS A 151 -1.33 9.90 -1.07
N VAL A 152 -1.90 8.89 -0.41
CA VAL A 152 -3.24 8.93 0.17
C VAL A 152 -3.27 8.35 1.57
N ALA A 153 -4.42 8.51 2.24
CA ALA A 153 -4.62 7.92 3.55
C ALA A 153 -4.66 6.40 3.46
N PRO A 154 -4.16 5.66 4.47
CA PRO A 154 -4.30 4.20 4.50
C PRO A 154 -5.74 3.70 4.37
N GLY A 155 -6.71 4.53 4.72
CA GLY A 155 -8.14 4.25 4.65
C GLY A 155 -8.84 4.80 3.40
N ILE A 156 -8.11 5.10 2.32
CA ILE A 156 -8.72 5.49 1.04
C ILE A 156 -9.78 4.46 0.63
N PRO A 157 -11.02 4.88 0.28
CA PRO A 157 -12.00 3.94 -0.25
C PRO A 157 -11.54 3.44 -1.62
N TYR A 158 -11.69 2.14 -1.88
CA TYR A 158 -11.18 1.50 -3.10
C TYR A 158 -11.79 2.07 -4.40
N GLU A 159 -13.01 2.60 -4.34
CA GLU A 159 -13.66 3.28 -5.47
C GLU A 159 -12.95 4.56 -5.92
N PHE A 160 -12.10 5.14 -5.07
CA PHE A 160 -11.24 6.26 -5.42
C PHE A 160 -9.88 5.84 -5.98
N ILE A 161 -9.54 4.54 -6.00
CA ILE A 161 -8.28 4.10 -6.60
C ILE A 161 -8.44 4.09 -8.12
N PRO A 162 -7.58 4.81 -8.88
CA PRO A 162 -7.67 4.82 -10.34
C PRO A 162 -7.54 3.41 -10.94
N GLU A 163 -8.29 3.16 -12.01
CA GLU A 163 -8.20 1.89 -12.74
C GLU A 163 -6.80 1.69 -13.32
N GLY A 164 -6.26 0.47 -13.16
CA GLY A 164 -4.90 0.12 -13.60
C GLY A 164 -3.78 0.69 -12.72
N ALA A 165 -4.09 1.29 -11.58
CA ALA A 165 -3.08 1.72 -10.62
C ALA A 165 -2.37 0.54 -9.95
N GLU A 166 -1.12 0.74 -9.57
CA GLU A 166 -0.48 -0.06 -8.52
C GLU A 166 -0.65 0.66 -7.18
N ALA A 167 -1.31 0.01 -6.23
CA ALA A 167 -1.59 0.57 -4.91
C ALA A 167 -0.78 -0.15 -3.84
N GLU A 168 0.07 0.59 -3.13
CA GLU A 168 0.94 0.07 -2.09
C GLU A 168 0.56 0.66 -0.73
N TRP A 169 0.33 -0.19 0.28
CA TRP A 169 0.16 0.24 1.67
C TRP A 169 1.45 0.07 2.46
N VAL A 170 1.91 1.12 3.12
CA VAL A 170 3.19 1.10 3.85
C VAL A 170 2.94 1.13 5.36
N SER A 171 3.44 0.11 6.05
CA SER A 171 3.51 0.03 7.51
C SER A 171 4.91 0.37 7.98
N TYR A 172 5.01 1.18 9.04
CA TYR A 172 6.26 1.45 9.73
C TYR A 172 6.13 1.01 11.18
N LYS A 173 6.95 0.04 11.58
CA LYS A 173 6.97 -0.53 12.94
C LYS A 173 5.57 -0.98 13.43
N GLY A 174 4.80 -1.63 12.57
CA GLY A 174 3.47 -2.17 12.90
C GLY A 174 2.32 -1.16 12.78
N GLU A 175 2.59 0.06 12.31
CA GLU A 175 1.57 1.08 12.09
C GLU A 175 1.52 1.50 10.62
N VAL A 176 0.35 1.32 9.99
CA VAL A 176 0.12 1.77 8.61
C VAL A 176 0.17 3.30 8.55
N LYS A 177 1.08 3.83 7.75
CA LYS A 177 1.31 5.27 7.64
C LYS A 177 0.57 5.89 6.46
N GLU A 178 0.68 5.27 5.29
CA GLU A 178 0.14 5.79 4.04
C GLU A 178 -0.20 4.68 3.05
N ALA A 179 -0.84 5.08 1.97
CA ALA A 179 -0.84 4.32 0.73
C ALA A 179 -0.33 5.19 -0.42
N SER A 180 0.32 4.57 -1.38
CA SER A 180 0.85 5.21 -2.59
C SER A 180 0.18 4.59 -3.80
N LEU A 181 -0.40 5.41 -4.67
CA LEU A 181 -1.06 4.99 -5.90
C LEU A 181 -0.18 5.41 -7.08
N TRP A 182 0.39 4.43 -7.75
CA TRP A 182 1.20 4.63 -8.95
C TRP A 182 0.34 4.47 -10.19
N THR A 183 0.41 5.44 -11.09
CA THR A 183 -0.36 5.45 -12.35
C THR A 183 0.53 5.90 -13.50
N SER A 184 0.37 5.28 -14.67
CA SER A 184 0.95 5.78 -15.93
C SER A 184 -0.07 5.67 -17.06
N PRO A 185 -0.12 6.62 -18.01
CA PRO A 185 -0.95 6.51 -19.19
C PRO A 185 -0.59 5.24 -19.96
N GLY A 186 -1.56 4.35 -20.15
CA GLY A 186 -1.35 3.09 -20.87
C GLY A 186 -0.78 1.93 -20.04
N ALA A 187 -0.61 2.08 -18.72
CA ALA A 187 -0.57 0.91 -17.84
C ALA A 187 -1.79 0.05 -18.18
N ALA A 188 -1.56 -1.21 -18.53
CA ALA A 188 -2.58 -2.06 -19.13
C ALA A 188 -3.83 -2.07 -18.24
N ARG A 189 -4.87 -1.33 -18.65
CA ARG A 189 -6.19 -1.33 -17.98
C ARG A 189 -6.73 -2.76 -17.82
N GLU A 190 -6.29 -3.65 -18.70
CA GLU A 190 -6.57 -5.09 -18.70
C GLU A 190 -5.99 -5.85 -17.49
N ALA A 191 -4.91 -5.37 -16.86
CA ALA A 191 -4.28 -6.03 -15.71
C ALA A 191 -5.01 -5.81 -14.38
N GLY A 192 -5.96 -4.86 -14.34
CA GLY A 192 -6.68 -4.52 -13.12
C GLY A 192 -5.82 -3.80 -12.06
N LEU A 193 -6.35 -3.68 -10.85
CA LEU A 193 -5.65 -3.08 -9.70
C LEU A 193 -4.58 -4.04 -9.17
N VAL A 194 -3.33 -3.59 -9.14
CA VAL A 194 -2.25 -4.32 -8.46
C VAL A 194 -2.16 -3.83 -7.01
N ARG A 195 -2.14 -4.75 -6.04
CA ARG A 195 -2.08 -4.41 -4.61
C ARG A 195 -0.78 -4.89 -4.01
N LEU A 196 -0.14 -4.02 -3.25
CA LEU A 196 1.08 -4.31 -2.50
C LEU A 196 0.94 -3.85 -1.05
N ALA A 197 1.70 -4.49 -0.18
CA ALA A 197 1.97 -4.00 1.16
C ALA A 197 3.49 -4.01 1.41
N THR A 198 3.99 -3.05 2.17
CA THR A 198 5.40 -2.95 2.54
C THR A 198 5.57 -2.69 4.03
N LEU A 199 6.47 -3.44 4.67
CA LEU A 199 6.83 -3.28 6.08
C LEU A 199 8.21 -2.64 6.22
N LEU A 200 8.25 -1.46 6.83
CA LEU A 200 9.45 -0.73 7.18
C LEU A 200 9.77 -0.86 8.68
N PRO A 201 11.07 -0.87 9.05
CA PRO A 201 12.25 -0.69 8.20
C PRO A 201 12.76 -1.98 7.52
N GLY A 202 12.09 -3.13 7.72
CA GLY A 202 12.58 -4.44 7.24
C GLY A 202 12.63 -4.60 5.71
N GLY A 203 11.88 -3.78 4.97
CA GLY A 203 11.82 -3.85 3.51
C GLY A 203 11.08 -5.08 2.99
N HIS A 204 10.20 -5.67 3.80
CA HIS A 204 9.39 -6.81 3.36
C HIS A 204 8.26 -6.31 2.48
N VAL A 205 8.12 -6.88 1.29
CA VAL A 205 7.05 -6.56 0.33
C VAL A 205 6.17 -7.79 0.13
N LEU A 206 4.86 -7.58 0.19
CA LEU A 206 3.84 -8.59 -0.13
C LEU A 206 3.04 -8.09 -1.33
N ARG A 207 2.87 -8.94 -2.33
CA ARG A 207 2.14 -8.63 -3.57
C ARG A 207 0.93 -9.54 -3.67
N ASP A 208 -0.15 -8.99 -4.21
CA ASP A 208 -1.34 -9.74 -4.60
C ASP A 208 -1.00 -10.88 -5.57
N THR A 209 -1.36 -12.10 -5.19
CA THR A 209 -1.26 -13.29 -6.04
C THR A 209 -2.64 -13.92 -6.29
N GLY A 210 -3.72 -13.26 -5.86
CA GLY A 210 -5.07 -13.82 -5.86
C GLY A 210 -5.30 -14.89 -4.79
N ALA A 211 -4.47 -14.91 -3.73
CA ALA A 211 -4.60 -15.89 -2.68
C ALA A 211 -5.92 -15.68 -1.90
N VAL A 212 -6.63 -16.79 -1.64
CA VAL A 212 -7.87 -16.76 -0.86
C VAL A 212 -7.69 -17.67 0.35
N ALA A 213 -7.68 -17.08 1.54
CA ALA A 213 -7.59 -17.85 2.76
C ALA A 213 -8.83 -18.76 2.91
N PRO A 214 -8.66 -20.08 3.11
CA PRO A 214 -9.80 -20.94 3.40
C PRO A 214 -10.41 -20.57 4.75
N THR A 215 -11.68 -20.89 4.96
CA THR A 215 -12.33 -20.76 6.27
C THR A 215 -12.39 -22.13 6.95
N GLY A 216 -12.13 -22.20 8.25
CA GLY A 216 -12.21 -23.46 8.99
C GLY A 216 -12.18 -23.29 10.51
N PRO A 217 -12.07 -24.40 11.26
CA PRO A 217 -12.07 -24.36 12.72
C PRO A 217 -10.84 -23.62 13.27
N LEU A 218 -11.00 -23.03 14.45
CA LEU A 218 -9.91 -22.42 15.20
C LEU A 218 -8.81 -23.46 15.49
N GLY A 219 -7.57 -23.11 15.13
CA GLY A 219 -6.38 -23.88 15.44
C GLY A 219 -5.74 -23.47 16.77
N ARG A 220 -4.53 -23.98 17.03
CA ARG A 220 -3.76 -23.70 18.24
C ARG A 220 -3.22 -22.28 18.29
N TYR A 221 -2.93 -21.67 17.15
CA TYR A 221 -2.37 -20.33 17.04
C TYR A 221 -3.34 -19.39 16.33
N VAL A 222 -3.29 -18.12 16.73
CA VAL A 222 -3.94 -16.99 16.06
C VAL A 222 -2.89 -15.97 15.68
N TYR A 223 -3.00 -15.49 14.46
CA TYR A 223 -2.13 -14.53 13.82
C TYR A 223 -2.94 -13.26 13.60
N GLU A 224 -2.41 -12.14 14.08
CA GLU A 224 -2.89 -10.79 13.80
C GLU A 224 -2.03 -10.21 12.68
N PRO A 225 -2.55 -10.14 11.43
CA PRO A 225 -1.79 -9.60 10.32
C PRO A 225 -1.50 -8.11 10.52
N ASP A 226 -0.38 -7.65 9.96
CA ASP A 226 -0.05 -6.23 9.90
C ASP A 226 -1.16 -5.45 9.17
N GLY A 227 -1.40 -4.22 9.62
CA GLY A 227 -2.43 -3.37 9.07
C GLY A 227 -2.27 -3.10 7.57
N ALA A 228 -1.05 -3.07 7.03
CA ALA A 228 -0.81 -2.82 5.62
C ALA A 228 -1.32 -3.98 4.76
N ALA A 229 -1.03 -5.23 5.15
CA ALA A 229 -1.60 -6.41 4.48
C ALA A 229 -3.13 -6.42 4.57
N ILE A 230 -3.70 -6.03 5.71
CA ILE A 230 -5.17 -5.93 5.86
C ILE A 230 -5.75 -4.86 4.92
N ARG A 231 -5.14 -3.68 4.85
CA ARG A 231 -5.63 -2.56 4.03
C ARG A 231 -5.45 -2.81 2.53
N ALA A 232 -4.36 -3.47 2.15
CA ALA A 232 -4.13 -3.96 0.80
C ALA A 232 -4.99 -5.18 0.44
N HIS A 233 -5.82 -5.68 1.38
CA HIS A 233 -6.65 -6.87 1.20
C HIS A 233 -5.82 -8.13 0.84
N LEU A 234 -4.63 -8.26 1.42
CA LEU A 234 -3.66 -9.34 1.23
C LEU A 234 -3.65 -10.37 2.37
N VAL A 235 -4.80 -10.58 3.02
CA VAL A 235 -4.93 -11.51 4.14
C VAL A 235 -4.77 -12.96 3.67
N GLY A 236 -5.15 -13.26 2.42
CA GLY A 236 -4.98 -14.57 1.80
C GLY A 236 -3.51 -14.96 1.71
N GLU A 237 -2.69 -14.04 1.24
CA GLU A 237 -1.25 -14.21 1.09
C GLU A 237 -0.57 -14.41 2.44
N VAL A 238 -0.96 -13.64 3.47
CA VAL A 238 -0.45 -13.87 4.84
C VAL A 238 -0.90 -15.24 5.37
N ALA A 239 -2.10 -15.71 5.01
CA ALA A 239 -2.57 -17.02 5.44
C ALA A 239 -1.76 -18.16 4.79
N GLU A 240 -1.42 -18.05 3.51
CA GLU A 240 -0.54 -19.01 2.83
C GLU A 240 0.84 -19.09 3.51
N LEU A 241 1.44 -17.94 3.86
CA LEU A 241 2.74 -17.89 4.52
C LEU A 241 2.79 -18.70 5.83
N VAL A 242 1.67 -18.77 6.55
CA VAL A 242 1.59 -19.48 7.84
C VAL A 242 0.84 -20.82 7.75
N GLY A 243 0.51 -21.29 6.54
CA GLY A 243 -0.31 -22.49 6.35
C GLY A 243 -1.68 -22.39 7.03
N GLY A 244 -2.21 -21.17 7.14
CA GLY A 244 -3.35 -20.83 7.97
C GLY A 244 -4.69 -20.76 7.23
N ARG A 245 -5.72 -20.44 8.01
CA ARG A 245 -7.11 -20.28 7.59
C ARG A 245 -7.79 -19.18 8.38
N LEU A 246 -8.95 -18.71 7.95
CA LEU A 246 -9.78 -17.79 8.74
C LEU A 246 -10.73 -18.58 9.63
N ALA A 247 -10.88 -18.16 10.89
CA ALA A 247 -11.90 -18.70 11.79
C ALA A 247 -13.29 -18.10 11.53
N ASP A 248 -13.35 -17.00 10.79
CA ASP A 248 -14.56 -16.33 10.32
C ASP A 248 -14.23 -15.60 9.01
N PRO A 249 -15.03 -15.78 7.94
CA PRO A 249 -14.72 -15.22 6.63
C PRO A 249 -14.74 -13.69 6.59
N MET A 250 -15.37 -13.03 7.57
CA MET A 250 -15.50 -11.58 7.61
C MET A 250 -14.37 -10.89 8.39
N ILE A 251 -13.42 -11.65 8.97
CA ILE A 251 -12.41 -11.09 9.86
C ILE A 251 -11.01 -11.57 9.54
N ALA A 252 -10.10 -10.59 9.46
CA ALA A 252 -8.69 -10.79 9.14
C ALA A 252 -7.84 -11.35 10.30
N TYR A 253 -8.39 -12.20 11.17
CA TYR A 253 -7.55 -13.02 12.05
C TYR A 253 -7.32 -14.37 11.36
N ILE A 254 -6.06 -14.74 11.22
CA ILE A 254 -5.67 -16.03 10.65
C ILE A 254 -5.41 -16.99 11.80
N THR A 255 -5.73 -18.26 11.64
CA THR A 255 -5.47 -19.31 12.61
C THR A 255 -4.73 -20.46 11.95
N GLY A 256 -3.86 -21.12 12.72
CA GLY A 256 -3.05 -22.25 12.26
C GLY A 256 -2.82 -23.25 13.39
N ASP A 257 -2.44 -24.46 13.02
CA ASP A 257 -2.20 -25.55 13.97
C ASP A 257 -0.73 -25.56 14.44
N ASP A 258 0.18 -25.21 13.54
CA ASP A 258 1.62 -25.12 13.79
C ASP A 258 2.11 -23.67 13.95
N PRO A 259 3.15 -23.46 14.76
CA PRO A 259 3.75 -22.14 14.92
C PRO A 259 4.63 -21.82 13.70
N VAL A 260 4.37 -20.68 13.07
CA VAL A 260 5.18 -20.14 11.97
C VAL A 260 5.52 -18.69 12.29
N ASP A 261 6.79 -18.33 12.21
CA ASP A 261 7.20 -16.93 12.36
C ASP A 261 7.15 -16.21 11.01
N THR A 262 6.62 -14.99 11.04
CA THR A 262 6.50 -14.14 9.86
C THR A 262 6.57 -12.66 10.26
N PRO A 263 7.20 -11.79 9.46
CA PRO A 263 7.14 -10.35 9.71
C PRO A 263 5.72 -9.79 9.50
N TRP A 264 4.84 -10.52 8.81
CA TRP A 264 3.51 -10.05 8.41
C TRP A 264 2.42 -10.24 9.46
N ALA A 265 2.70 -10.91 10.58
CA ALA A 265 1.70 -11.12 11.62
C ALA A 265 2.31 -11.30 13.01
N ALA A 266 1.65 -10.74 14.03
CA ALA A 266 1.91 -11.10 15.41
C ALA A 266 1.21 -12.42 15.74
N ARG A 267 1.96 -13.40 16.29
CA ARG A 267 1.44 -14.72 16.65
C ARG A 267 1.12 -14.82 18.14
N TYR A 268 -0.02 -15.44 18.43
CA TYR A 268 -0.49 -15.74 19.78
C TYR A 268 -0.90 -17.20 19.87
N GLU A 269 -0.50 -17.89 20.93
CA GLU A 269 -1.00 -19.24 21.22
C GLU A 269 -2.33 -19.14 21.96
N VAL A 270 -3.34 -19.86 21.50
CA VAL A 270 -4.67 -19.90 22.10
C VAL A 270 -4.67 -20.90 23.25
N GLU A 271 -4.95 -20.43 24.46
CA GLU A 271 -5.13 -21.29 25.63
C GLU A 271 -6.59 -21.71 25.82
N GLU A 272 -7.52 -20.81 25.51
CA GLU A 272 -8.95 -21.09 25.60
C GLU A 272 -9.73 -20.18 24.65
N ALA A 273 -10.71 -20.76 23.96
CA ALA A 273 -11.69 -20.04 23.16
C ALA A 273 -13.08 -20.23 23.79
N LEU A 274 -13.78 -19.12 24.03
CA LEU A 274 -15.08 -19.13 24.70
C LEU A 274 -16.08 -18.20 24.00
N PRO A 275 -17.38 -18.54 23.96
CA PRO A 275 -18.40 -17.59 23.53
C PRO A 275 -18.36 -16.35 24.41
N PHE A 276 -18.35 -15.16 23.79
CA PHE A 276 -18.12 -13.94 24.52
C PHE A 276 -19.25 -13.67 25.52
N SER A 277 -18.88 -13.59 26.80
CA SER A 277 -19.69 -12.98 27.85
C SER A 277 -18.76 -12.50 28.95
N LEU A 278 -19.03 -11.33 29.52
CA LEU A 278 -18.23 -10.77 30.61
C LEU A 278 -18.08 -11.75 31.77
N LYS A 279 -19.16 -12.45 32.15
CA LYS A 279 -19.15 -13.43 33.26
C LYS A 279 -18.17 -14.59 33.00
N ARG A 280 -18.22 -15.22 31.83
CA ARG A 280 -17.34 -16.36 31.49
C ARG A 280 -15.89 -15.92 31.37
N LEU A 281 -15.64 -14.83 30.64
CA LEU A 281 -14.29 -14.29 30.47
C LEU A 281 -13.68 -13.92 31.83
N ARG A 282 -14.44 -13.24 32.69
CA ARG A 282 -13.97 -12.88 34.03
C ARG A 282 -13.65 -14.12 34.89
N ALA A 283 -14.46 -15.18 34.81
CA ALA A 283 -14.19 -16.42 35.52
C ALA A 283 -12.90 -17.09 35.02
N ALA A 284 -12.79 -17.30 33.70
CA ALA A 284 -11.64 -17.93 33.07
C ALA A 284 -10.32 -17.19 33.35
N LEU A 285 -10.33 -15.86 33.40
CA LEU A 285 -9.15 -15.06 33.74
C LEU A 285 -8.78 -15.14 35.24
N ARG A 286 -9.78 -15.19 36.15
CA ARG A 286 -9.53 -15.34 37.59
C ARG A 286 -8.95 -16.71 37.92
N ASP A 287 -9.46 -17.78 37.30
CA ASP A 287 -8.98 -19.15 37.54
C ASP A 287 -7.51 -19.29 37.14
N ARG A 288 -7.06 -18.48 36.16
CA ARG A 288 -5.68 -18.36 35.71
C ARG A 288 -4.83 -17.35 36.49
N LYS A 289 -5.39 -16.73 37.53
CA LYS A 289 -4.73 -15.67 38.32
C LYS A 289 -4.20 -14.51 37.46
N ILE A 290 -4.93 -14.16 36.39
CA ILE A 290 -4.58 -13.01 35.56
C ILE A 290 -4.89 -11.71 36.33
N GLY A 291 -3.91 -10.83 36.43
CA GLY A 291 -4.05 -9.45 36.94
C GLY A 291 -4.00 -8.40 35.85
N ASN A 292 -3.28 -8.68 34.75
CA ASN A 292 -3.10 -7.74 33.66
C ASN A 292 -3.52 -8.37 32.32
N VAL A 293 -4.19 -7.60 31.47
CA VAL A 293 -4.60 -8.05 30.14
C VAL A 293 -4.21 -7.06 29.06
N THR A 294 -3.73 -7.58 27.94
CA THR A 294 -3.70 -6.85 26.66
C THR A 294 -4.96 -7.23 25.89
N ILE A 295 -5.87 -6.26 25.69
CA ILE A 295 -7.13 -6.51 24.99
C ILE A 295 -7.00 -6.06 23.54
N LYS A 296 -7.27 -6.97 22.62
CA LYS A 296 -7.36 -6.74 21.18
C LYS A 296 -8.79 -6.98 20.73
N LYS A 297 -9.26 -6.24 19.72
CA LYS A 297 -10.60 -6.43 19.18
C LYS A 297 -10.69 -6.28 17.68
N ARG A 298 -11.52 -7.10 17.04
CA ARG A 298 -11.89 -7.00 15.63
C ARG A 298 -13.33 -7.49 15.46
N ALA A 299 -14.20 -6.69 14.82
CA ALA A 299 -15.66 -6.89 14.81
C ALA A 299 -16.29 -7.16 16.19
N SER A 300 -15.84 -6.42 17.21
CA SER A 300 -16.48 -6.40 18.51
C SER A 300 -16.88 -4.98 18.87
N ALA A 301 -18.16 -4.80 19.20
CA ALA A 301 -18.72 -3.53 19.66
C ALA A 301 -18.35 -3.20 21.12
N VAL A 302 -17.58 -4.08 21.78
CA VAL A 302 -17.22 -3.93 23.19
C VAL A 302 -16.31 -2.70 23.38
N ASP A 303 -16.64 -1.92 24.40
CA ASP A 303 -15.80 -0.84 24.93
C ASP A 303 -14.66 -1.47 25.74
N ILE A 304 -13.42 -1.23 25.32
CA ILE A 304 -12.23 -1.86 25.93
C ILE A 304 -11.98 -1.29 27.33
N GLU A 305 -12.13 0.02 27.52
CA GLU A 305 -11.84 0.67 28.80
C GLU A 305 -12.87 0.26 29.86
N ARG A 306 -14.15 0.24 29.46
CA ARG A 306 -15.21 -0.30 30.31
C ARG A 306 -14.98 -1.78 30.61
N LEU A 307 -14.62 -2.59 29.60
CA LEU A 307 -14.33 -4.00 29.81
C LEU A 307 -13.18 -4.20 30.80
N ARG A 308 -12.07 -3.45 30.68
CA ARG A 308 -10.94 -3.51 31.62
C ARG A 308 -11.39 -3.28 33.06
N SER A 309 -12.15 -2.21 33.29
CA SER A 309 -12.72 -1.88 34.60
C SER A 309 -13.65 -2.99 35.10
N ASP A 310 -14.53 -3.48 34.23
CA ASP A 310 -15.49 -4.52 34.54
C ASP A 310 -14.80 -5.87 34.80
N LEU A 311 -13.62 -6.17 34.28
CA LEU A 311 -12.96 -7.45 34.56
C LEU A 311 -12.52 -7.59 36.03
N ARG A 312 -12.25 -6.49 36.74
CA ARG A 312 -11.87 -6.49 38.18
C ARG A 312 -10.81 -7.55 38.51
N LEU A 313 -9.72 -7.55 37.74
CA LEU A 313 -8.64 -8.53 37.86
C LEU A 313 -7.68 -8.12 39.00
N SER A 314 -7.12 -9.10 39.69
CA SER A 314 -6.24 -8.88 40.85
C SER A 314 -5.13 -9.92 41.00
N GLY A 315 -4.90 -10.74 39.97
CA GLY A 315 -3.86 -11.76 40.01
C GLY A 315 -2.46 -11.21 39.67
N THR A 316 -1.49 -12.11 39.52
CA THR A 316 -0.08 -11.77 39.21
C THR A 316 0.27 -12.01 37.75
N GLU A 317 -0.51 -12.84 37.06
CA GLU A 317 -0.22 -13.28 35.70
C GLU A 317 -0.76 -12.29 34.66
N SER A 318 -0.30 -12.45 33.41
CA SER A 318 -0.76 -11.63 32.28
C SER A 318 -1.27 -12.50 31.12
N ALA A 319 -2.22 -11.96 30.36
CA ALA A 319 -2.77 -12.63 29.18
C ALA A 319 -3.08 -11.64 28.05
N VAL A 320 -3.15 -12.15 26.83
CA VAL A 320 -3.74 -11.44 25.69
C VAL A 320 -5.18 -11.92 25.54
N VAL A 321 -6.13 -11.00 25.46
CA VAL A 321 -7.54 -11.31 25.20
C VAL A 321 -7.90 -10.77 23.83
N ILE A 322 -8.23 -11.64 22.89
CA ILE A 322 -8.71 -11.27 21.56
C ILE A 322 -10.23 -11.38 21.54
N LEU A 323 -10.91 -10.25 21.38
CA LEU A 323 -12.35 -10.18 21.14
C LEU A 323 -12.63 -10.19 19.64
N THR A 324 -13.27 -11.24 19.16
CA THR A 324 -13.52 -11.44 17.74
C THR A 324 -14.84 -12.16 17.52
N ARG A 325 -15.06 -12.65 16.31
CA ARG A 325 -16.09 -13.62 15.95
C ARG A 325 -15.45 -14.89 15.39
N ILE A 326 -16.15 -16.00 15.56
CA ILE A 326 -15.86 -17.29 14.96
C ILE A 326 -17.18 -17.79 14.36
N MET A 327 -17.22 -18.04 13.06
CA MET A 327 -18.42 -18.47 12.34
C MET A 327 -19.67 -17.67 12.74
N ASP A 328 -19.58 -16.35 12.56
CA ASP A 328 -20.61 -15.35 12.87
C ASP A 328 -20.93 -15.15 14.36
N LYS A 329 -20.31 -15.90 15.28
CA LYS A 329 -20.60 -15.82 16.72
C LYS A 329 -19.53 -15.03 17.48
N PRO A 330 -19.91 -14.07 18.35
CA PRO A 330 -18.97 -13.38 19.22
C PRO A 330 -18.18 -14.35 20.11
N ALA A 331 -16.86 -14.19 20.13
CA ALA A 331 -15.92 -15.04 20.86
C ALA A 331 -14.88 -14.18 21.60
N ALA A 332 -14.39 -14.71 22.72
CA ALA A 332 -13.17 -14.27 23.36
C ALA A 332 -12.15 -15.39 23.33
N LEU A 333 -10.94 -15.06 22.90
CA LEU A 333 -9.79 -15.96 22.95
C LEU A 333 -8.86 -15.46 24.05
N ILE A 334 -8.50 -16.35 24.95
CA ILE A 334 -7.45 -16.13 25.95
C ILE A 334 -6.18 -16.73 25.37
N CYS A 335 -5.17 -15.90 25.21
CA CYS A 335 -3.95 -16.23 24.51
C CYS A 335 -2.72 -15.80 25.32
N ARG A 336 -1.57 -16.35 24.94
CA ARG A 336 -0.25 -15.83 25.32
C ARG A 336 0.49 -15.32 24.09
N PRO A 337 1.33 -14.28 24.22
CA PRO A 337 2.31 -13.96 23.19
C PRO A 337 3.13 -15.21 22.90
N ALA A 338 3.25 -15.59 21.63
CA ALA A 338 4.02 -16.77 21.31
C ALA A 338 5.53 -16.45 21.36
N SER A 339 6.32 -17.38 21.92
CA SER A 339 7.78 -17.33 21.77
C SER A 339 8.15 -17.57 20.31
N PRO A 340 9.27 -17.02 19.80
CA PRO A 340 9.78 -17.34 18.46
C PRO A 340 9.76 -18.86 18.21
N ALA A 341 9.33 -19.26 17.02
CA ALA A 341 9.13 -20.65 16.62
C ALA A 341 10.44 -21.40 16.43
#